data_AF-A0A0A1TWK4-F1
#
_entry.id   AF-A0A0A1TWK4-F1
#
_cell.length_a   1.000
_cell.length_b   1.000
_cell.length_c   1.000
_cell.angle_alpha   90.00
_cell.angle_beta   90.00
_cell.angle_gamma   90.00
#
_symmetry.space_group_name_H-M   'P 1'
#
loop_
_entity.id
_entity.type
_entity.pdbx_description
1 polymer ?
#
loop_
_entity_poly.entity_id
_entity_poly.type
_entity_poly.pdbx_seq_one_letter_code
_entity_poly.pdbx_strand_id
1 'polypeptide(L)'
;FVFAYKWIVLLFRRFIDDKYIFRIWDAVFAFPSSKFYYFIVVAIIKEYADDIIDNQMDFDDLFMLFQSLGNQIGDEIVFDADLLMQEFMHISQPNELSEFLKDDPIPK
;
A
#
# COMPACT_ATOMS: atom_id res chain seq x y z
N PHE A 1 -8.33 7.71 4.17
CA PHE A 1 -7.34 7.01 5.03
C PHE A 1 -7.93 6.00 6.01
N VAL A 2 -9.21 6.03 6.40
CA VAL A 2 -9.77 5.09 7.42
C VAL A 2 -9.86 3.63 6.92
N PHE A 3 -10.08 3.38 5.62
CA PHE A 3 -10.23 2.01 5.09
C PHE A 3 -8.92 1.20 5.13
N ALA A 4 -7.80 1.81 4.73
CA ALA A 4 -6.49 1.15 4.66
C ALA A 4 -5.82 0.96 6.03
N TYR A 5 -6.30 1.65 7.08
CA TYR A 5 -5.74 1.56 8.43
C TYR A 5 -5.68 0.12 8.94
N LYS A 6 -6.76 -0.66 8.73
CA LYS A 6 -6.80 -2.07 9.15
C LYS A 6 -5.75 -2.93 8.44
N TRP A 7 -5.40 -2.62 7.19
CA TRP A 7 -4.41 -3.38 6.44
C TRP A 7 -3.00 -3.04 6.87
N ILE A 8 -2.73 -1.74 7.08
CA ILE A 8 -1.42 -1.27 7.56
C ILE A 8 -1.14 -1.85 8.96
N VAL A 9 -2.13 -1.83 9.86
CA VAL A 9 -1.98 -2.38 11.23
C VAL A 9 -1.71 -3.89 11.22
N LEU A 10 -2.29 -4.62 10.28
CA LEU A 10 -2.07 -6.06 10.14
C LEU A 10 -0.98 -6.42 9.13
N LEU A 11 -0.25 -5.42 8.61
CA LEU A 11 0.72 -5.55 7.53
C LEU A 11 0.25 -6.50 6.42
N PHE A 12 -1.00 -6.33 5.98
CA PHE A 12 -1.61 -7.10 4.89
C PHE A 12 -1.79 -8.61 5.14
N ARG A 13 -1.51 -9.14 6.34
CA ARG A 13 -1.54 -10.60 6.63
C ARG A 13 -2.87 -11.30 6.34
N ARG A 14 -3.99 -10.58 6.37
CA ARG A 14 -5.33 -11.12 6.10
C ARG A 14 -5.86 -10.78 4.71
N PHE A 15 -5.04 -10.11 3.92
CA PHE A 15 -5.39 -9.55 2.63
C PHE A 15 -4.51 -10.13 1.52
N ILE A 16 -3.49 -10.91 1.85
CA ILE A 16 -2.60 -11.52 0.86
C ILE A 16 -2.36 -12.96 1.32
N ASP A 17 -2.32 -13.87 0.36
CA ASP A 17 -2.05 -15.29 0.62
C ASP A 17 -0.73 -15.47 1.38
N ASP A 18 -0.69 -16.44 2.28
CA ASP A 18 0.49 -16.82 3.06
C ASP A 18 1.70 -17.12 2.15
N LYS A 19 1.47 -17.52 0.90
CA LYS A 19 2.52 -17.73 -0.09
C LYS A 19 3.30 -16.44 -0.43
N TYR A 20 2.62 -15.29 -0.48
CA TYR A 20 3.21 -14.02 -0.95
C TYR A 20 3.48 -13.04 0.18
N ILE A 21 2.79 -13.19 1.33
CA ILE A 21 2.89 -12.25 2.45
C ILE A 21 4.33 -12.07 2.97
N PHE A 22 5.12 -13.15 3.02
CA PHE A 22 6.49 -13.09 3.52
C PHE A 22 7.39 -12.22 2.62
N ARG A 23 7.22 -12.30 1.30
CA ARG A 23 8.00 -11.50 0.36
C ARG A 23 7.65 -10.01 0.46
N ILE A 24 6.39 -9.71 0.71
CA ILE A 24 5.91 -8.34 0.95
C ILE A 24 6.47 -7.80 2.27
N TRP A 25 6.48 -8.61 3.32
CA TRP A 25 7.09 -8.24 4.59
C TRP A 25 8.59 -7.99 4.47
N ASP A 26 9.32 -8.83 3.74
CA ASP A 26 10.75 -8.61 3.48
C ASP A 26 10.98 -7.26 2.79
N ALA A 27 10.15 -6.89 1.81
CA ALA A 27 10.24 -5.60 1.13
C ALA A 27 9.90 -4.42 2.06
N VAL A 28 8.84 -4.55 2.88
CA VAL A 28 8.45 -3.51 3.85
C VAL A 28 9.53 -3.32 4.93
N PHE A 29 10.11 -4.40 5.44
CA PHE A 29 11.14 -4.34 6.48
C PHE A 29 12.53 -4.01 5.96
N ALA A 30 12.81 -4.19 4.67
CA ALA A 30 14.05 -3.71 4.06
C ALA A 30 14.16 -2.17 4.09
N PHE A 31 13.03 -1.46 4.07
CA PHE A 31 12.98 0.00 3.98
C PHE A 31 12.02 0.64 5.01
N PRO A 32 12.29 0.52 6.32
CA PRO A 32 11.37 0.97 7.38
C PRO A 32 11.15 2.49 7.38
N SER A 33 12.18 3.29 7.08
CA SER A 33 12.09 4.76 7.01
C SER A 33 11.38 5.28 5.75
N SER A 34 11.21 4.43 4.73
CA SER A 34 10.57 4.82 3.46
C SER A 34 9.05 4.73 3.50
N LYS A 35 8.48 4.27 4.63
CA LYS A 35 7.04 4.03 4.82
C LYS A 35 6.44 3.26 3.62
N PHE A 36 7.17 2.24 3.17
CA PHE A 36 6.91 1.49 1.93
C PHE A 36 5.49 0.90 1.86
N TYR A 37 4.91 0.57 3.01
CA TYR A 37 3.54 0.09 3.14
C TYR A 37 2.48 1.06 2.56
N TYR A 38 2.73 2.38 2.53
CA TYR A 38 1.82 3.31 1.87
C TYR A 38 1.81 3.13 0.35
N PHE A 39 2.98 2.90 -0.25
CA PHE A 39 3.10 2.66 -1.68
C PHE A 39 2.47 1.34 -2.10
N ILE A 40 2.51 0.31 -1.23
CA ILE A 40 1.76 -0.93 -1.44
C ILE A 40 0.25 -0.65 -1.49
N VAL A 41 -0.29 0.14 -0.56
CA VAL A 41 -1.72 0.51 -0.58
C VAL A 41 -2.06 1.26 -1.87
N VAL A 42 -1.22 2.21 -2.30
CA VAL A 42 -1.44 2.97 -3.53
C VAL A 42 -1.38 2.07 -4.76
N ALA A 43 -0.44 1.13 -4.82
CA ALA A 43 -0.33 0.17 -5.91
C ALA A 43 -1.62 -0.66 -6.04
N ILE A 44 -2.14 -1.18 -4.92
CA ILE A 44 -3.39 -1.94 -4.89
C ILE A 44 -4.56 -1.07 -5.37
N ILE A 45 -4.69 0.16 -4.88
CA ILE A 45 -5.78 1.06 -5.31
C ILE A 45 -5.67 1.38 -6.81
N LYS A 46 -4.45 1.56 -7.31
CA LYS A 46 -4.18 1.90 -8.71
C LYS A 46 -4.56 0.75 -9.65
N GLU A 47 -4.34 -0.49 -9.23
CA GLU A 47 -4.73 -1.68 -9.99
C GLU A 47 -6.25 -1.76 -10.24
N TYR A 48 -7.06 -1.35 -9.26
CA TYR A 48 -8.53 -1.37 -9.34
C TYR A 48 -9.15 0.02 -9.59
N ALA A 49 -8.34 1.02 -9.95
CA ALA A 49 -8.80 2.41 -10.06
C ALA A 49 -9.89 2.57 -11.13
N ASP A 50 -9.78 1.88 -12.26
CA ASP A 50 -10.76 1.93 -13.34
C ASP A 50 -12.12 1.37 -12.87
N ASP A 51 -12.13 0.22 -12.20
CA ASP A 51 -13.35 -0.38 -11.64
C ASP A 51 -14.00 0.52 -10.58
N ILE A 52 -13.19 1.20 -9.76
CA ILE A 52 -13.67 2.11 -8.72
C ILE A 52 -14.38 3.32 -9.34
N ILE A 53 -13.79 3.89 -10.39
CA ILE A 53 -14.31 5.09 -11.07
C ILE A 53 -15.56 4.72 -11.88
N ASP A 54 -15.51 3.63 -12.63
CA ASP A 54 -16.60 3.20 -13.50
C ASP A 54 -17.86 2.82 -12.71
N ASN A 55 -17.70 2.19 -11.53
CA ASN A 55 -18.81 1.81 -10.68
C ASN A 55 -19.24 2.91 -9.69
N GLN A 56 -18.59 4.07 -9.69
CA GLN A 56 -18.81 5.18 -8.73
C GLN A 56 -18.86 4.67 -7.28
N MET A 57 -17.89 3.82 -6.92
CA MET A 57 -17.92 3.11 -5.64
C MET A 57 -17.83 4.06 -4.45
N ASP A 58 -18.76 3.92 -3.52
CA ASP A 58 -18.72 4.62 -2.24
C ASP A 58 -17.74 3.92 -1.28
N PHE A 59 -17.50 4.53 -0.11
CA PHE A 59 -16.53 4.02 0.87
C PHE A 59 -16.78 2.57 1.29
N ASP A 60 -18.04 2.18 1.44
CA ASP A 60 -18.42 0.82 1.84
C ASP A 60 -18.21 -0.18 0.69
N ASP A 61 -18.44 0.24 -0.55
CA ASP A 61 -18.19 -0.57 -1.75
C ASP A 61 -16.70 -0.80 -1.96
N LEU A 62 -15.88 0.23 -1.75
CA LEU A 62 -14.43 0.10 -1.72
C LEU A 62 -13.99 -0.94 -0.69
N PHE A 63 -14.49 -0.84 0.54
CA PHE A 63 -14.15 -1.79 1.59
C PHE A 63 -14.52 -3.24 1.20
N MET A 64 -15.70 -3.45 0.59
CA MET A 64 -16.14 -4.76 0.14
C MET A 64 -15.34 -5.29 -1.05
N LEU A 65 -15.08 -4.44 -2.05
CA LEU A 65 -14.23 -4.75 -3.20
C LEU A 65 -12.89 -5.28 -2.67
N PHE A 66 -12.22 -4.52 -1.82
CA PHE A 66 -10.95 -4.95 -1.30
C PHE A 66 -11.01 -6.23 -0.46
N GLN A 67 -12.04 -6.43 0.37
CA GLN A 67 -12.18 -7.73 1.06
C GLN A 67 -12.29 -8.91 0.08
N SER A 68 -12.89 -8.71 -1.09
CA SER A 68 -12.99 -9.75 -2.12
C SER A 68 -11.66 -10.00 -2.86
N LEU A 69 -10.75 -9.03 -2.86
CA LEU A 69 -9.47 -9.08 -3.60
C LEU A 69 -8.35 -9.80 -2.85
N GLY A 70 -8.52 -10.09 -1.56
CA GLY A 70 -7.43 -10.52 -0.68
C GLY A 70 -6.74 -11.86 -1.03
N ASN A 71 -7.21 -12.58 -2.05
CA ASN A 71 -6.59 -13.81 -2.54
C ASN A 71 -6.12 -13.71 -3.99
N GLN A 72 -6.33 -12.58 -4.66
CA GLN A 72 -5.96 -12.38 -6.06
C GLN A 72 -4.66 -11.60 -6.24
N ILE A 73 -4.23 -10.88 -5.21
CA ILE A 73 -3.04 -10.03 -5.25
C ILE A 73 -1.80 -10.90 -5.03
N GLY A 74 -0.96 -10.99 -6.05
CA GLY A 74 0.32 -11.69 -6.00
C GLY A 74 1.45 -10.83 -5.45
N ASP A 75 2.68 -11.36 -5.54
CA ASP A 75 3.89 -10.66 -5.12
C ASP A 75 4.36 -9.60 -6.14
N GLU A 76 3.77 -9.56 -7.33
CA GLU A 76 4.01 -8.52 -8.33
C GLU A 76 3.75 -7.10 -7.81
N ILE A 77 2.82 -6.94 -6.85
CA ILE A 77 2.44 -5.66 -6.27
C ILE A 77 3.62 -4.91 -5.62
N VAL A 78 4.66 -5.65 -5.21
CA VAL A 78 5.89 -5.08 -4.65
C VAL A 78 6.64 -4.27 -5.71
N PHE A 79 6.65 -4.73 -6.97
CA PHE A 79 7.32 -4.02 -8.06
C PHE A 79 6.59 -2.73 -8.42
N ASP A 80 5.26 -2.77 -8.46
CA ASP A 80 4.44 -1.57 -8.71
C ASP A 80 4.59 -0.55 -7.58
N ALA A 81 4.63 -1.02 -6.34
CA ALA A 81 4.89 -0.18 -5.18
C ALA A 81 6.29 0.46 -5.24
N ASP A 82 7.33 -0.29 -5.64
CA ASP A 82 8.68 0.24 -5.80
C ASP A 82 8.75 1.29 -6.92
N LEU A 83 8.10 1.03 -8.06
CA LEU A 83 8.01 2.01 -9.15
C LEU A 83 7.35 3.31 -8.70
N LEU A 84 6.22 3.22 -7.99
CA LEU A 84 5.51 4.38 -7.44
C LEU A 84 6.36 5.15 -6.42
N MET A 85 7.14 4.43 -5.59
CA MET A 85 8.06 5.05 -4.66
C MET A 85 9.17 5.81 -5.40
N GLN A 86 9.78 5.21 -6.43
CA GLN A 86 10.80 5.89 -7.24
C GLN A 86 10.23 7.12 -7.96
N GLU A 87 9.03 7.00 -8.56
CA GLU A 87 8.33 8.13 -9.18
C GLU A 87 8.09 9.27 -8.18
N PHE A 88 7.62 8.93 -6.98
CA PHE A 88 7.43 9.90 -5.90
C PHE A 88 8.74 10.59 -5.51
N MET A 89 9.82 9.83 -5.34
CA MET A 89 11.15 10.37 -5.00
C MET A 89 11.70 11.31 -6.09
N HIS A 90 11.34 11.09 -7.36
CA HIS A 90 11.76 11.94 -8.48
C HIS A 90 10.90 13.21 -8.65
N ILE A 91 9.60 13.13 -8.39
CA ILE A 91 8.65 14.22 -8.67
C ILE A 91 8.49 15.15 -7.46
N SER A 92 8.64 14.63 -6.24
CA SER A 92 8.38 15.40 -5.02
C SER A 92 9.43 16.47 -4.74
N GLN A 93 8.97 17.57 -4.15
CA GLN A 93 9.88 18.63 -3.72
C GLN A 93 10.72 18.16 -2.52
N PRO A 94 11.97 18.64 -2.37
CA PRO A 94 12.84 18.22 -1.26
C PRO A 94 12.22 18.40 0.13
N ASN A 95 11.38 19.42 0.31
CA ASN A 95 10.71 19.69 1.58
C ASN A 95 9.64 18.63 1.92
N GLU A 96 8.85 18.21 0.93
CA GLU A 96 7.79 17.19 1.10
C GLU A 96 8.39 15.82 1.39
N LEU A 97 9.48 15.47 0.68
CA LEU A 97 10.24 14.26 0.96
C LEU A 97 10.80 14.25 2.38
N SER A 98 11.38 15.38 2.82
CA SER A 98 11.91 15.50 4.17
C SER A 98 10.83 15.40 5.25
N GLU A 99 9.60 15.81 4.95
CA GLU A 99 8.47 15.68 5.86
C GLU A 99 7.93 14.25 5.88
N PHE A 100 7.81 13.63 4.72
CA PHE A 100 7.34 12.25 4.58
C PHE A 100 8.29 11.24 5.25
N LEU A 101 9.60 11.42 5.07
CA LEU A 101 10.65 10.57 5.62
C LEU A 101 10.98 10.85 7.09
N LYS A 102 10.37 11.87 7.73
CA LYS A 102 10.50 12.03 9.17
C LYS A 102 9.96 10.77 9.85
N ASP A 103 10.82 10.14 10.64
CA ASP A 103 10.44 9.04 11.51
C ASP A 103 9.32 9.55 12.44
N ASP A 104 8.11 8.99 12.27
CA ASP A 104 7.13 9.07 13.32
C ASP A 104 7.66 8.25 14.50
N PRO A 105 7.55 8.74 15.75
CA PRO A 105 8.04 8.00 16.90
C PRO A 105 7.38 6.63 16.89
N ILE A 106 8.20 5.58 16.84
CA ILE A 106 7.75 4.19 16.89
C ILE A 106 6.75 4.09 18.05
N PRO A 107 5.48 3.70 17.81
CA PRO A 107 4.54 3.51 18.89
C PRO A 107 5.16 2.49 19.85
N LYS A 108 5.45 2.95 21.07
CA LYS A 108 5.99 2.11 22.14
C LYS A 108 5.03 0.99 22.52
#